data_AF-A0A059Q2U1-F1
#
_entry.id   AF-A0A059Q2U1-F1
#
_cell.length_a   1.000
_cell.length_b   1.000
_cell.length_c   1.000
_cell.angle_alpha   90.00
_cell.angle_beta   90.00
_cell.angle_gamma   90.00
#
_symmetry.space_group_name_H-M   'P 1'
#
loop_
_entity.id
_entity.type
_entity.pdbx_description
1 polymer ?
#
loop_
_entity_poly.entity_id
_entity_poly.type
_entity_poly.pdbx_seq_one_letter_code
_entity_poly.pdbx_strand_id
1 'polypeptide(L)'
;MAKEGGAAERTVEAPPPETESIVWREDKGRFETPDGEAFLQYRLFHGHGGGAAPAAAVMDMVHTYVPRSKRGQGLAARLCDAAFAHARGRGMRVLPTCSYISDTYLPRNPALKELVYKEQEPHPKPSSM
;
A
#
# COMPACT_ATOMS: atom_id res chain seq x y z
N MET A 1 -11.05 -5.78 -38.42
CA MET A 1 -10.04 -6.71 -37.86
C MET A 1 -9.76 -6.29 -36.43
N ALA A 2 -10.20 -7.10 -35.46
CA ALA A 2 -10.01 -6.90 -34.04
C ALA A 2 -8.55 -7.11 -33.61
N LYS A 3 -8.08 -6.35 -32.63
CA LYS A 3 -6.91 -6.69 -31.81
C LYS A 3 -7.26 -6.43 -30.35
N GLU A 4 -7.56 -7.54 -29.70
CA GLU A 4 -7.76 -7.71 -28.27
C GLU A 4 -6.43 -7.58 -27.52
N GLY A 5 -6.49 -7.11 -26.29
CA GLY A 5 -5.37 -7.08 -25.35
C GLY A 5 -5.92 -6.88 -23.95
N GLY A 6 -6.31 -7.97 -23.31
CA GLY A 6 -7.08 -8.01 -22.09
C GLY A 6 -6.41 -7.30 -20.92
N ALA A 7 -7.15 -6.38 -20.31
CA ALA A 7 -6.96 -6.02 -18.91
C ALA A 7 -7.35 -7.25 -18.09
N ALA A 8 -6.39 -7.85 -17.40
CA ALA A 8 -6.64 -8.92 -16.46
C ALA A 8 -7.49 -8.35 -15.32
N GLU A 9 -8.81 -8.51 -15.43
CA GLU A 9 -9.76 -8.34 -14.34
C GLU A 9 -9.44 -9.39 -13.27
N ARG A 10 -8.50 -9.06 -12.38
CA ARG A 10 -8.37 -9.78 -11.12
C ARG A 10 -9.39 -9.20 -10.16
N THR A 11 -10.55 -9.86 -10.12
CA THR A 11 -11.50 -9.83 -9.00
C THR A 11 -10.71 -10.03 -7.70
N VAL A 12 -10.45 -8.94 -7.00
CA VAL A 12 -9.92 -8.97 -5.64
C VAL A 12 -11.14 -9.04 -4.74
N GLU A 13 -11.30 -10.19 -4.11
CA GLU A 13 -12.30 -10.47 -3.09
C GLU A 13 -12.32 -9.32 -2.06
N ALA A 14 -13.53 -8.79 -1.85
CA ALA A 14 -13.76 -7.54 -1.15
C ALA A 14 -13.29 -7.60 0.31
N PRO A 15 -12.61 -6.57 0.82
CA PRO A 15 -12.37 -6.45 2.26
C PRO A 15 -13.69 -6.26 3.02
N PRO A 16 -13.76 -6.61 4.31
CA PRO A 16 -14.99 -6.62 5.12
C PRO A 16 -15.74 -5.26 5.13
N PRO A 17 -17.07 -5.28 5.39
CA PRO A 17 -18.04 -4.23 5.04
C PRO A 17 -17.90 -2.88 5.78
N GLU A 18 -16.92 -2.69 6.66
CA GLU A 18 -16.61 -1.38 7.27
C GLU A 18 -15.65 -0.51 6.40
N THR A 19 -15.14 -1.09 5.30
CA THR A 19 -14.27 -0.47 4.28
C THR A 19 -15.06 0.24 3.17
N GLU A 20 -16.40 0.27 3.23
CA GLU A 20 -17.31 0.76 2.17
C GLU A 20 -17.13 2.24 1.73
N SER A 21 -16.21 3.00 2.33
CA SER A 21 -15.94 4.41 1.95
C SER A 21 -14.60 4.64 1.24
N ILE A 22 -13.78 3.63 0.96
CA ILE A 22 -12.49 3.85 0.29
C ILE A 22 -12.58 3.36 -1.16
N VAL A 23 -12.47 4.28 -2.10
CA VAL A 23 -12.40 4.03 -3.54
C VAL A 23 -10.96 3.73 -3.91
N TRP A 24 -10.75 2.58 -4.55
CA TRP A 24 -9.45 2.21 -5.09
C TRP A 24 -9.32 2.62 -6.55
N ARG A 25 -8.29 3.41 -6.84
CA ARG A 25 -7.91 3.86 -8.19
C ARG A 25 -6.62 3.16 -8.60
N GLU A 26 -6.73 1.94 -9.10
CA GLU A 26 -5.57 1.18 -9.59
C GLU A 26 -4.84 1.96 -10.70
N ASP A 27 -5.59 2.67 -11.56
CA ASP A 27 -5.09 3.50 -12.66
C ASP A 27 -4.15 4.63 -12.20
N LYS A 28 -4.33 5.10 -10.96
CA LYS A 28 -3.56 6.21 -10.36
C LYS A 28 -2.60 5.75 -9.26
N GLY A 29 -2.60 4.45 -8.95
CA GLY A 29 -1.90 3.93 -7.78
C GLY A 29 -2.33 4.63 -6.50
N ARG A 30 -3.63 4.82 -6.26
CA ARG A 30 -4.10 5.48 -5.03
C ARG A 30 -5.38 4.87 -4.46
N PHE A 31 -5.51 4.93 -3.15
CA PHE A 31 -6.75 4.73 -2.41
C PHE A 31 -7.25 6.08 -1.98
N GLU A 32 -8.54 6.37 -2.14
CA GLU A 32 -9.10 7.68 -1.77
C GLU A 32 -10.49 7.57 -1.19
N THR A 33 -10.93 8.59 -0.45
CA THR A 33 -12.33 8.72 -0.06
C THR A 33 -13.21 8.94 -1.29
N PRO A 34 -14.55 8.71 -1.22
CA PRO A 34 -15.42 8.83 -2.39
C PRO A 34 -15.53 10.29 -2.84
N ASP A 35 -15.33 11.22 -1.91
CA ASP A 35 -15.18 12.66 -2.14
C ASP A 35 -13.81 13.06 -2.73
N GLY A 36 -12.81 12.18 -2.71
CA GLY A 36 -11.47 12.42 -3.25
C GLY A 36 -10.59 13.39 -2.44
N GLU A 37 -11.03 13.86 -1.28
CA GLU A 37 -10.25 14.83 -0.50
C GLU A 37 -9.13 14.18 0.33
N ALA A 38 -9.33 12.95 0.79
CA ALA A 38 -8.32 12.18 1.51
C ALA A 38 -7.85 11.00 0.65
N PHE A 39 -6.54 10.78 0.60
CA PHE A 39 -5.97 9.73 -0.24
C PHE A 39 -4.66 9.17 0.31
N LEU A 40 -4.38 7.92 -0.07
CA LEU A 40 -3.11 7.24 0.10
C LEU A 40 -2.60 6.86 -1.28
N GLN A 41 -1.43 7.39 -1.63
CA GLN A 41 -0.75 7.07 -2.87
C GLN A 41 0.27 5.96 -2.64
N TYR A 42 0.28 5.00 -3.57
CA TYR A 42 1.21 3.90 -3.58
C TYR A 42 1.86 3.73 -4.96
N ARG A 43 3.00 3.05 -4.99
CA ARG A 43 3.68 2.59 -6.21
C ARG A 43 3.91 1.10 -6.14
N LEU A 44 3.75 0.42 -7.26
CA LEU A 44 4.07 -1.00 -7.37
C LEU A 44 5.44 -1.16 -8.01
N PHE A 45 6.28 -1.99 -7.42
CA PHE A 45 7.54 -2.40 -8.02
C PHE A 45 7.75 -3.89 -7.76
N HIS A 46 8.59 -4.53 -8.58
CA HIS A 46 8.93 -5.93 -8.39
C HIS A 46 10.12 -6.02 -7.44
N GLY A 47 9.96 -6.74 -6.33
CA GLY A 47 11.10 -7.05 -5.46
C GLY A 47 12.11 -7.92 -6.20
N HIS A 48 13.40 -7.70 -5.97
CA HIS A 48 14.41 -8.65 -6.46
C HIS A 48 14.29 -9.93 -5.63
N GLY A 49 13.73 -10.98 -6.23
CA GLY A 49 13.63 -12.29 -5.61
C GLY A 49 15.02 -12.88 -5.38
N GLY A 50 15.52 -12.79 -4.15
CA GLY A 50 16.75 -13.44 -3.74
C GLY A 50 16.53 -14.95 -3.57
N GLY A 51 16.74 -15.73 -4.63
CA GLY A 51 16.80 -17.20 -4.60
C GLY A 51 15.45 -17.91 -4.49
N ALA A 52 15.16 -18.78 -5.47
CA ALA A 52 14.08 -19.79 -5.54
C ALA A 52 12.61 -19.35 -5.37
N ALA A 53 12.31 -18.16 -4.84
CA ALA A 53 10.95 -17.62 -4.77
C ALA A 53 10.67 -16.66 -5.94
N PRO A 54 9.47 -16.70 -6.55
CA PRO A 54 9.08 -15.73 -7.57
C PRO A 54 9.15 -14.32 -6.98
N ALA A 55 9.57 -13.34 -7.80
CA ALA A 55 9.60 -11.93 -7.44
C ALA A 55 8.22 -11.49 -6.95
N ALA A 56 8.05 -11.35 -5.63
CA ALA A 56 6.82 -10.85 -5.05
C ALA A 56 6.69 -9.36 -5.39
N ALA A 57 5.50 -8.94 -5.84
CA ALA A 57 5.22 -7.53 -6.03
C ALA A 57 5.26 -6.81 -4.67
N VAL A 58 5.91 -5.66 -4.65
CA VAL A 58 6.04 -4.80 -3.47
C VAL A 58 5.25 -3.52 -3.71
N MET A 59 4.41 -3.17 -2.75
CA MET A 59 3.59 -1.97 -2.77
C MET A 59 4.20 -0.91 -1.84
N ASP A 60 4.85 0.08 -2.45
CA ASP A 60 5.41 1.25 -1.78
C ASP A 60 4.31 2.25 -1.43
N MET A 61 3.96 2.37 -0.16
CA MET A 61 3.02 3.39 0.31
C MET A 61 3.78 4.69 0.60
N VAL A 62 3.81 5.57 -0.39
CA VAL A 62 4.68 6.76 -0.40
C VAL A 62 4.10 7.97 0.32
N HIS A 63 2.78 8.14 0.28
CA HIS A 63 2.17 9.36 0.78
C HIS A 63 0.73 9.15 1.21
N THR A 64 0.39 9.61 2.41
CA THR A 64 -0.98 9.65 2.91
C THR A 64 -1.35 11.09 3.23
N TYR A 65 -2.43 11.58 2.63
CA TYR A 65 -2.95 12.93 2.81
C TYR A 65 -4.37 12.89 3.37
N VAL A 66 -4.59 13.66 4.43
CA VAL A 66 -5.93 13.93 4.98
C VAL A 66 -6.09 15.43 5.21
N PRO A 67 -7.14 16.06 4.65
CA PRO A 67 -7.38 17.49 4.81
C PRO A 67 -7.67 17.80 6.27
N ARG A 68 -7.28 19.00 6.72
CA ARG A 68 -7.44 19.41 8.12
C ARG A 68 -8.87 19.26 8.64
N SER A 69 -9.86 19.60 7.81
CA SER A 69 -11.29 19.51 8.12
C SER A 69 -11.76 18.09 8.46
N LYS A 70 -11.03 17.06 8.01
CA LYS A 70 -11.36 15.65 8.26
C LYS A 70 -10.36 14.91 9.16
N ARG A 71 -9.39 15.63 9.74
CA ARG A 71 -8.45 15.03 10.71
C ARG A 71 -9.20 14.65 11.99
N GLY A 72 -8.65 13.69 12.72
CA GLY A 72 -9.27 13.17 13.96
C GLY A 72 -10.35 12.10 13.75
N GLN A 73 -10.76 11.84 12.51
CA GLN A 73 -11.81 10.86 12.17
C GLN A 73 -11.26 9.48 11.78
N GLY A 74 -9.96 9.23 11.98
CA GLY A 74 -9.33 7.95 11.63
C GLY A 74 -9.19 7.67 10.13
N LEU A 75 -9.47 8.62 9.24
CA LEU A 75 -9.41 8.40 7.78
C LEU A 75 -8.05 7.90 7.27
N ALA A 76 -6.95 8.44 7.82
CA ALA A 76 -5.60 8.00 7.43
C ALA A 76 -5.37 6.52 7.77
N ALA A 77 -5.88 6.05 8.91
CA ALA A 77 -5.80 4.64 9.30
C ALA A 77 -6.64 3.79 8.35
N ARG A 78 -7.89 4.18 8.06
CA ARG A 78 -8.78 3.47 7.13
C ARG A 78 -8.20 3.32 5.72
N LEU A 79 -7.53 4.37 5.22
CA LEU A 79 -6.81 4.32 3.95
C LEU A 79 -5.66 3.29 3.98
N CYS A 80 -4.91 3.26 5.09
CA CYS A 80 -3.85 2.27 5.29
C CYS A 80 -4.44 0.86 5.40
N ASP A 81 -5.51 0.66 6.18
CA ASP A 81 -6.17 -0.64 6.36
C ASP A 81 -6.59 -1.23 5.01
N ALA A 82 -7.23 -0.42 4.16
CA ALA A 82 -7.64 -0.82 2.81
C ALA A 82 -6.42 -1.23 1.95
N ALA A 83 -5.33 -0.45 2.02
CA ALA A 83 -4.14 -0.71 1.25
C ALA A 83 -3.38 -1.98 1.75
N PHE A 84 -3.27 -2.18 3.05
CA PHE A 84 -2.67 -3.39 3.64
C PHE A 84 -3.52 -4.64 3.36
N ALA A 85 -4.85 -4.54 3.46
CA ALA A 85 -5.76 -5.62 3.10
C ALA A 85 -5.60 -6.01 1.63
N HIS A 86 -5.49 -5.03 0.74
CA HIS A 86 -5.23 -5.25 -0.68
C HIS A 86 -3.90 -5.98 -0.92
N ALA A 87 -2.82 -5.54 -0.27
CA ALA A 87 -1.53 -6.21 -0.37
C ALA A 87 -1.60 -7.66 0.14
N ARG A 88 -2.24 -7.89 1.28
CA ARG A 88 -2.42 -9.23 1.87
C ARG A 88 -3.20 -10.16 0.93
N GLY A 89 -4.34 -9.70 0.40
CA GLY A 89 -5.19 -10.50 -0.49
C GLY A 89 -4.51 -10.89 -1.80
N ARG A 90 -3.54 -10.10 -2.26
CA ARG A 90 -2.74 -10.38 -3.47
C ARG A 90 -1.39 -11.04 -3.18
N GLY A 91 -1.07 -11.35 -1.92
CA GLY A 91 0.22 -11.92 -1.53
C GLY A 91 1.41 -10.98 -1.75
N MET A 92 1.16 -9.66 -1.80
CA MET A 92 2.17 -8.63 -1.97
C MET A 92 2.78 -8.22 -0.63
N ARG A 93 3.99 -7.66 -0.68
CA ARG A 93 4.62 -7.03 0.49
C ARG A 93 4.41 -5.52 0.44
N VAL A 94 4.44 -4.85 1.60
CA VAL A 94 4.24 -3.39 1.70
C VAL A 94 5.53 -2.71 2.14
N LEU A 95 5.99 -1.71 1.39
CA LEU A 95 7.08 -0.84 1.81
C LEU A 95 6.48 0.47 2.38
N PRO A 96 6.59 0.73 3.69
CA PRO A 96 6.01 1.91 4.32
C PRO A 96 6.95 3.13 4.24
N THR A 97 7.14 3.70 3.04
CA THR A 97 8.02 4.89 2.85
C THR A 97 7.44 6.14 3.51
N CYS A 98 6.12 6.25 3.61
CA CYS A 98 5.47 7.35 4.31
C CYS A 98 5.72 7.25 5.83
N SER A 99 6.31 8.30 6.42
CA SER A 99 6.61 8.37 7.86
C SER A 99 5.39 8.18 8.76
N TYR A 100 4.21 8.64 8.33
CA TYR A 100 2.96 8.36 9.07
C TYR A 100 2.70 6.86 9.20
N ILE A 101 2.98 6.09 8.14
CA ILE A 101 2.71 4.66 8.10
C ILE A 101 3.74 3.92 8.96
N SER A 102 5.03 4.22 8.77
CA SER A 102 6.13 3.61 9.53
C SER A 102 6.07 3.93 11.02
N ASP A 103 5.84 5.20 11.38
CA ASP A 103 6.09 5.69 12.73
C ASP A 103 4.82 5.78 13.56
N THR A 104 3.63 5.89 12.93
CA THR A 104 2.36 6.05 13.65
C THR A 104 1.44 4.85 13.47
N TYR A 105 1.25 4.37 12.24
CA TYR A 105 0.26 3.34 11.95
C TYR A 105 0.75 1.93 12.28
N LEU A 106 1.98 1.55 11.89
CA LEU A 106 2.53 0.22 12.17
C LEU A 106 2.76 -0.08 13.67
N PRO A 107 3.20 0.87 14.52
CA PRO A 107 3.30 0.61 15.97
C PRO A 107 1.95 0.32 16.63
N ARG A 108 0.85 0.88 16.07
CA ARG A 108 -0.53 0.61 16.52
C ARG A 108 -1.09 -0.70 15.98
N ASN A 109 -0.53 -1.19 14.87
CA ASN A 109 -0.98 -2.40 14.19
C ASN A 109 0.19 -3.40 14.01
N PRO A 110 0.70 -3.98 15.11
CA PRO A 110 1.89 -4.83 15.06
C PRO A 110 1.72 -6.10 14.21
N ALA A 111 0.48 -6.60 14.06
CA ALA A 111 0.19 -7.73 13.18
C ALA A 111 0.56 -7.46 11.71
N LEU A 112 0.46 -6.20 11.25
CA LEU A 112 0.77 -5.86 9.86
C LEU A 112 2.28 -5.87 9.56
N LYS A 113 3.14 -5.93 10.60
CA LYS A 113 4.59 -5.99 10.44
C LYS A 113 5.06 -7.23 9.67
N GLU A 114 4.27 -8.30 9.63
CA GLU A 114 4.57 -9.49 8.83
C GLU A 114 4.47 -9.22 7.31
N LEU A 115 3.63 -8.27 6.91
CA LEU A 115 3.44 -7.86 5.52
C LEU A 115 4.45 -6.81 5.07
N VAL A 116 5.18 -6.20 6.01
CA VAL A 116 6.17 -5.16 5.70
C VAL A 116 7.34 -5.77 4.95
N TYR A 117 7.59 -5.25 3.76
CA TYR A 117 8.80 -5.50 3.00
C TYR A 117 9.99 -4.94 3.78
N LYS A 118 10.83 -5.85 4.26
CA LYS A 118 12.16 -5.52 4.77
C LYS A 118 13.09 -5.86 3.63
N GLU A 119 13.55 -4.85 2.90
CA GLU A 119 14.73 -5.03 2.07
C GLU A 119 15.79 -5.60 3.00
N GLN A 120 16.22 -6.85 2.78
CA GLN A 120 17.40 -7.33 3.46
C GLN A 120 18.52 -6.40 2.99
N GLU A 121 18.91 -5.45 3.85
CA GLU A 121 19.96 -4.48 3.56
C GLU A 121 21.21 -5.19 3.01
N PRO A 122 21.89 -4.54 2.06
CA PRO A 122 23.06 -3.82 2.52
C PRO A 122 22.97 -2.36 2.09
N HIS A 123 22.59 -1.46 2.99
CA HIS A 123 22.96 -0.07 2.82
C HIS A 123 24.27 0.18 3.59
N PRO A 124 25.44 0.13 2.94
CA PRO A 124 26.62 0.72 3.53
C PRO A 124 26.34 2.21 3.67
N LYS A 125 26.04 2.64 4.90
CA LYS A 125 26.12 4.03 5.34
C LYS A 125 27.34 4.69 4.68
N PRO A 126 27.20 5.80 3.91
CA PRO A 126 28.37 6.56 3.52
C PRO A 126 28.93 7.17 4.81
N SER A 127 29.96 6.53 5.36
CA SER A 127 30.84 7.13 6.35
C SER A 127 31.37 8.43 5.74
N SER A 128 30.80 9.56 6.15
CA SER A 128 31.43 10.85 5.93
C SER A 128 32.37 11.08 7.10
N MET A 129 33.66 11.12 6.75
CA MET A 129 34.80 11.50 7.60
C MET A 129 34.74 12.99 7.97
#